data_AF-A0A7Z1MGL6-F1
#
_entry.id   AF-A0A7Z1MGL6-F1
#
_cell.length_a   1.000
_cell.length_b   1.000
_cell.length_c   1.000
_cell.angle_alpha   90.00
_cell.angle_beta   90.00
_cell.angle_gamma   90.00
#
_symmetry.space_group_name_H-M   'P 1'
#
loop_
_entity.id
_entity.type
_entity.pdbx_description
1 polymer ?
#
loop_
_entity_poly.entity_id
_entity_poly.type
_entity_poly.pdbx_seq_one_letter_code
_entity_poly.pdbx_strand_id
1 'polypeptide(L)'
;MVAFHHRPEYALERWKKSGKPPKLPAGLADVFRAVLKHGARANGGLYYQLQRQGSTVLYRKDAAQTFDHLVLYMICNTCLSTRSFSLRGTQSQIGEVIGKSQSTVSRWFSLLIKCGLLRHAFIGDNLATDPRGGLVHDKSDGQKRNLNNVYVLTDDFGTLVGGETAGKKLCQEFEAEDKLAIQEGAGSLPARLAILRNTLWEGTIERRNQAIGASSTRQKVQQTNDRSRALSLVVKKMNDEGLDSTLSQQEFELTANTRLKHLGFSPTASPPEPLAA
;
A
#
# COMPACT_ATOMS: atom_id res chain seq x y z
N MET A 1 20.78 -8.84 -4.56
CA MET A 1 19.36 -8.62 -4.21
C MET A 1 19.19 -7.12 -4.04
N VAL A 2 18.48 -6.43 -4.93
CA VAL A 2 18.32 -4.97 -4.86
C VAL A 2 17.53 -4.66 -3.60
N ALA A 3 18.22 -4.23 -2.55
CA ALA A 3 17.56 -3.79 -1.32
C ALA A 3 16.92 -2.45 -1.62
N PHE A 4 15.66 -2.46 -2.02
CA PHE A 4 14.92 -1.22 -2.08
C PHE A 4 14.84 -0.67 -0.64
N HIS A 5 15.60 0.38 -0.35
CA HIS A 5 15.64 1.01 0.96
C HIS A 5 14.30 1.73 1.23
N HIS A 6 13.27 0.93 1.50
CA HIS A 6 11.92 1.37 1.81
C HIS A 6 11.82 1.58 3.31
N ARG A 7 12.33 2.71 3.78
CA ARG A 7 11.96 3.21 5.11
C ARG A 7 10.86 4.25 4.96
N PRO A 8 9.60 3.84 5.14
CA PRO A 8 8.72 4.72 5.86
C PRO A 8 7.88 3.95 6.86
N GLU A 9 8.36 3.91 8.10
CA GLU A 9 7.45 4.25 9.18
C GLU A 9 7.27 5.76 9.09
N TYR A 10 6.04 6.17 8.77
CA TYR A 10 5.54 7.51 8.55
C TYR A 10 6.54 8.65 8.85
N ALA A 11 7.46 8.93 7.92
CA ALA A 11 8.48 9.96 8.13
C ALA A 11 7.85 11.35 8.41
N LEU A 12 6.67 11.59 7.82
CA LEU A 12 5.84 12.76 8.13
C LEU A 12 5.28 12.73 9.57
N GLU A 13 4.79 11.60 10.05
CA GLU A 13 4.26 11.46 11.41
C GLU A 13 5.38 11.55 12.46
N ARG A 14 6.53 10.92 12.19
CA ARG A 14 7.74 11.04 13.01
C ARG A 14 8.23 12.48 13.06
N TRP A 15 8.21 13.20 11.95
CA TRP A 15 8.55 14.62 11.94
C TRP A 15 7.53 15.43 12.75
N LYS A 16 6.22 15.23 12.55
CA LYS A 16 5.17 15.89 13.34
C LYS A 16 5.32 15.65 14.85
N LYS A 17 5.72 14.44 15.26
CA LYS A 17 5.94 14.06 16.66
C LYS A 17 7.25 14.61 17.24
N SER A 18 8.34 14.58 16.47
CA SER A 18 9.69 14.92 16.97
C SER A 18 10.11 16.37 16.73
N GLY A 19 9.41 17.09 15.86
CA GLY A 19 9.81 18.42 15.36
C GLY A 19 11.04 18.42 14.45
N LYS A 20 11.72 17.27 14.29
CA LYS A 20 12.95 17.16 13.47
C LYS A 20 12.62 16.76 12.04
N PRO A 21 13.09 17.52 11.02
CA PRO A 21 12.82 17.18 9.62
C PRO A 21 13.27 15.76 9.27
N PRO A 22 12.55 15.06 8.39
CA PRO A 22 12.94 13.73 7.97
C PRO A 22 14.27 13.77 7.22
N LYS A 23 15.14 12.78 7.48
CA LYS A 23 16.38 12.61 6.71
C LYS A 23 16.02 12.02 5.34
N LEU A 24 15.97 12.89 4.34
CA LEU A 24 15.64 12.55 2.95
C LEU A 24 16.92 12.57 2.08
N PRO A 25 16.97 11.75 1.02
CA PRO A 25 17.98 11.88 -0.03
C PRO A 25 18.03 13.29 -0.64
N ALA A 26 19.14 13.62 -1.30
CA ALA A 26 19.25 14.83 -2.10
C ALA A 26 18.13 14.88 -3.17
N GLY A 27 17.77 16.09 -3.63
CA GLY A 27 16.62 16.28 -4.53
C GLY A 27 15.28 16.21 -3.80
N LEU A 28 14.95 15.07 -3.18
CA LEU A 28 13.73 14.93 -2.35
C LEU A 28 13.75 15.90 -1.16
N ALA A 29 14.91 16.06 -0.51
CA ALA A 29 15.08 17.03 0.57
C ALA A 29 14.89 18.48 0.11
N ASP A 30 15.35 18.82 -1.10
CA ASP A 30 15.20 20.17 -1.66
C ASP A 30 13.72 20.48 -1.95
N VAL A 31 13.02 19.56 -2.61
CA VAL A 31 11.58 19.69 -2.87
C VAL A 31 10.78 19.73 -1.57
N PHE A 32 11.11 18.87 -0.60
CA PHE A 32 10.48 18.88 0.72
C PHE A 32 10.60 20.24 1.41
N ARG A 33 11.80 20.83 1.44
CA ARG A 33 12.02 22.15 2.05
C ARG A 33 11.29 23.27 1.32
N ALA A 34 11.23 23.22 -0.01
CA ALA A 34 10.49 24.19 -0.81
C ALA A 34 8.99 24.15 -0.50
N VAL A 35 8.40 22.95 -0.48
CA VAL A 35 7.00 22.73 -0.11
C VAL A 35 6.73 23.13 1.33
N LEU A 36 7.64 22.82 2.26
CA LEU A 36 7.48 23.19 3.66
C LEU A 36 7.45 24.71 3.86
N LYS A 37 8.32 25.44 3.15
CA LYS A 37 8.45 26.90 3.28
C LYS A 37 7.32 27.66 2.59
N HIS A 38 6.90 27.19 1.42
CA HIS A 38 6.00 27.95 0.55
C HIS A 38 4.62 27.30 0.36
N GLY A 39 4.47 26.02 0.64
CA GLY A 39 3.32 25.21 0.24
C GLY A 39 3.48 24.67 -1.18
N ALA A 40 2.92 23.49 -1.48
CA ALA A 40 3.08 22.86 -2.78
C ALA A 40 2.44 23.68 -3.91
N ARG A 41 1.37 24.39 -3.56
CA ARG A 41 0.53 25.18 -4.48
C ARG A 41 1.06 26.59 -4.72
N ALA A 42 2.09 27.03 -4.00
CA ALA A 42 2.66 28.37 -4.17
C ALA A 42 3.50 28.50 -5.45
N ASN A 43 3.94 27.38 -6.03
CA ASN A 43 4.59 27.38 -7.33
C ASN A 43 3.54 27.55 -8.44
N GLY A 44 3.77 28.53 -9.32
CA GLY A 44 2.85 28.90 -10.40
C GLY A 44 2.51 27.73 -11.34
N GLY A 45 3.45 26.79 -11.53
CA GLY A 45 3.24 25.59 -12.33
C GLY A 45 2.12 24.69 -11.79
N LEU A 46 2.21 24.24 -10.54
CA LEU A 46 1.16 23.43 -9.94
C LEU A 46 -0.14 24.23 -9.76
N TYR A 47 -0.05 25.51 -9.39
CA TYR A 47 -1.22 26.37 -9.28
C TYR A 47 -2.04 26.38 -10.59
N TYR A 48 -1.38 26.60 -11.71
CA TYR A 48 -2.03 26.62 -13.03
C TYR A 48 -2.67 25.27 -13.38
N GLN A 49 -1.98 24.16 -13.11
CA GLN A 49 -2.55 22.82 -13.34
C GLN A 49 -3.78 22.57 -12.48
N LEU A 50 -3.74 22.92 -11.19
CA LEU A 50 -4.89 22.80 -10.29
C LEU A 50 -6.06 23.69 -10.72
N GLN A 51 -5.78 24.90 -11.21
CA GLN A 51 -6.79 25.84 -11.69
C GLN A 51 -7.47 25.31 -12.95
N ARG A 52 -6.69 24.79 -13.91
CA ARG A 52 -7.20 24.17 -15.13
C ARG A 52 -8.13 22.97 -14.84
N GLN A 53 -7.89 22.25 -13.76
CA GLN A 53 -8.73 21.13 -13.32
C GLN A 53 -9.92 21.55 -12.44
N GLY A 54 -10.13 22.86 -12.21
CA GLY A 54 -11.24 23.37 -11.38
C GLY A 54 -11.14 22.94 -9.91
N SER A 55 -9.93 22.78 -9.39
CA SER A 55 -9.72 22.16 -8.07
C SER A 55 -10.13 23.06 -6.90
N THR A 56 -10.98 22.55 -6.02
CA THR A 56 -11.40 23.23 -4.78
C THR A 56 -10.26 23.42 -3.76
N VAL A 57 -9.14 22.72 -3.97
CA VAL A 57 -7.95 22.74 -3.11
C VAL A 57 -7.19 24.08 -3.21
N LEU A 58 -7.47 24.89 -4.24
CA LEU A 58 -6.94 26.24 -4.36
C LEU A 58 -7.64 27.24 -3.42
N TYR A 59 -8.94 27.06 -3.20
CA TYR A 59 -9.80 28.09 -2.62
C TYR A 59 -10.09 27.91 -1.12
N ARG A 60 -10.05 26.67 -0.61
CA ARG A 60 -10.36 26.39 0.81
C ARG A 60 -9.08 26.22 1.63
N LYS A 61 -8.87 27.07 2.64
CA LYS A 61 -7.66 27.10 3.50
C LYS A 61 -7.34 25.75 4.17
N ASP A 62 -8.36 25.04 4.66
CA ASP A 62 -8.13 23.74 5.31
C ASP A 62 -7.76 22.64 4.30
N ALA A 63 -8.41 22.65 3.12
CA ALA A 63 -8.11 21.72 2.03
C ALA A 63 -6.71 21.96 1.47
N ALA A 64 -6.32 23.22 1.37
CA ALA A 64 -5.00 23.69 0.98
C ALA A 64 -3.89 23.11 1.87
N GLN A 65 -3.95 23.33 3.19
CA GLN A 65 -2.94 22.84 4.13
C GLN A 65 -2.85 21.31 4.15
N THR A 66 -4.00 20.64 4.11
CA THR A 66 -4.03 19.17 4.13
C THR A 66 -3.59 18.54 2.82
N PHE A 67 -3.73 19.24 1.69
CA PHE A 67 -3.13 18.84 0.42
C PHE A 67 -1.61 19.02 0.43
N ASP A 68 -1.09 20.11 1.00
CA ASP A 68 0.35 20.29 1.18
C ASP A 68 0.93 19.15 2.05
N HIS A 69 0.20 18.70 3.09
CA HIS A 69 0.57 17.50 3.86
C HIS A 69 0.56 16.21 3.03
N LEU A 70 -0.38 16.03 2.10
CA LEU A 70 -0.36 14.90 1.17
C LEU A 70 0.91 14.93 0.31
N VAL A 71 1.27 16.09 -0.23
CA VAL A 71 2.47 16.24 -1.06
C VAL A 71 3.74 15.96 -0.26
N LEU A 72 3.86 16.49 0.96
CA LEU A 72 4.96 16.18 1.87
C LEU A 72 5.00 14.69 2.23
N TYR A 73 3.84 14.05 2.43
CA TYR A 73 3.76 12.60 2.61
C TYR A 73 4.36 11.88 1.41
N MET A 74 3.98 12.23 0.19
CA MET A 74 4.50 11.59 -1.03
C MET A 74 6.02 11.70 -1.12
N ILE A 75 6.58 12.90 -0.92
CA ILE A 75 8.03 13.15 -0.96
C ILE A 75 8.76 12.28 0.06
N CYS A 76 8.24 12.24 1.30
CA CYS A 76 8.80 11.45 2.39
C CYS A 76 8.78 9.93 2.17
N ASN A 77 7.89 9.45 1.31
CA ASN A 77 7.63 8.03 1.09
C ASN A 77 8.07 7.56 -0.31
N THR A 78 8.76 8.42 -1.07
CA THR A 78 9.24 8.08 -2.42
C THR A 78 10.57 7.35 -2.34
N CYS A 79 10.65 6.20 -3.00
CA CYS A 79 11.90 5.53 -3.29
C CYS A 79 12.50 6.13 -4.58
N LEU A 80 13.74 6.63 -4.54
CA LEU A 80 14.37 7.21 -5.74
C LEU A 80 14.55 6.17 -6.85
N SER A 81 15.06 4.98 -6.52
CA SER A 81 15.35 3.91 -7.49
C SER A 81 14.14 3.49 -8.32
N THR A 82 12.94 3.43 -7.73
CA THR A 82 11.69 3.08 -8.44
C THR A 82 10.79 4.29 -8.72
N ARG A 83 11.22 5.48 -8.26
CA ARG A 83 10.45 6.73 -8.28
C ARG A 83 9.04 6.60 -7.68
N SER A 84 8.82 5.58 -6.85
CA SER A 84 7.49 5.16 -6.43
C SER A 84 7.25 5.39 -4.95
N PHE A 85 6.00 5.67 -4.57
CA PHE A 85 5.55 5.71 -3.18
C PHE A 85 4.30 4.86 -2.98
N SER A 86 3.83 4.77 -1.72
CA SER A 86 2.61 4.02 -1.35
C SER A 86 2.74 2.49 -1.51
N LEU A 87 3.91 1.96 -1.14
CA LEU A 87 4.24 0.54 -1.26
C LEU A 87 3.58 -0.35 -0.20
N ARG A 88 3.29 0.22 0.97
CA ARG A 88 2.71 -0.49 2.12
C ARG A 88 1.47 0.19 2.69
N GLY A 89 1.16 1.40 2.23
CA GLY A 89 0.03 2.20 2.71
C GLY A 89 -1.17 2.07 1.77
N THR A 90 -2.33 1.71 2.30
CA THR A 90 -3.60 1.92 1.59
C THR A 90 -3.93 3.40 1.57
N GLN A 91 -4.78 3.84 0.64
CA GLN A 91 -5.29 5.21 0.64
C GLN A 91 -5.98 5.59 1.97
N SER A 92 -6.52 4.60 2.71
CA SER A 92 -7.08 4.81 4.05
C SER A 92 -5.99 5.17 5.06
N GLN A 93 -4.90 4.40 5.11
CA GLN A 93 -3.77 4.67 6.00
C GLN A 93 -3.09 6.00 5.68
N ILE A 94 -3.01 6.38 4.39
CA ILE A 94 -2.55 7.71 3.99
C ILE A 94 -3.50 8.79 4.53
N GLY A 95 -4.80 8.55 4.41
CA GLY A 95 -5.85 9.41 4.93
C GLY A 95 -5.74 9.65 6.44
N GLU A 96 -5.49 8.60 7.22
CA GLU A 96 -5.27 8.68 8.67
C GLU A 96 -4.11 9.62 9.03
N VAL A 97 -2.99 9.53 8.30
CA VAL A 97 -1.78 10.35 8.55
C VAL A 97 -2.00 11.83 8.25
N ILE A 98 -2.84 12.15 7.26
CA ILE A 98 -3.09 13.53 6.84
C ILE A 98 -4.44 14.08 7.36
N GLY A 99 -5.20 13.29 8.11
CA GLY A 99 -6.51 13.66 8.67
C GLY A 99 -7.61 13.81 7.62
N LYS A 100 -7.67 12.90 6.64
CA LYS A 100 -8.68 12.88 5.56
C LYS A 100 -9.25 11.50 5.30
N SER A 101 -10.46 11.47 4.75
CA SER A 101 -11.09 10.22 4.31
C SER A 101 -10.33 9.60 3.13
N GLN A 102 -10.37 8.27 3.01
CA GLN A 102 -9.87 7.55 1.83
C GLN A 102 -10.45 8.12 0.51
N SER A 103 -11.74 8.47 0.49
CA SER A 103 -12.40 9.06 -0.68
C SER A 103 -11.79 10.41 -1.09
N THR A 104 -11.35 11.22 -0.13
CA THR A 104 -10.67 12.49 -0.39
C THR A 104 -9.26 12.25 -0.94
N VAL A 105 -8.51 11.32 -0.35
CA VAL A 105 -7.18 10.92 -0.83
C VAL A 105 -7.26 10.40 -2.27
N SER A 106 -8.23 9.54 -2.57
CA SER A 106 -8.48 9.02 -3.91
C SER A 106 -8.77 10.12 -4.92
N ARG A 107 -9.61 11.10 -4.55
CA ARG A 107 -9.91 12.28 -5.39
C ARG A 107 -8.65 13.11 -5.66
N TRP A 108 -7.80 13.31 -4.64
CA TRP A 108 -6.55 14.05 -4.80
C TRP A 108 -5.50 13.30 -5.62
N PHE A 109 -5.37 11.99 -5.49
CA PHE A 109 -4.52 11.21 -6.41
C PHE A 109 -5.03 11.27 -7.85
N SER A 110 -6.34 11.17 -8.06
CA SER A 110 -6.93 11.35 -9.38
C SER A 110 -6.63 12.73 -9.96
N LEU A 111 -6.68 13.78 -9.13
CA LEU A 111 -6.32 15.14 -9.53
C LEU A 111 -4.83 15.27 -9.87
N LEU A 112 -3.93 14.73 -9.04
CA LEU A 112 -2.49 14.76 -9.27
C LEU A 112 -2.09 14.00 -10.55
N ILE A 113 -2.78 12.89 -10.85
CA ILE A 113 -2.64 12.18 -12.13
C ILE A 113 -3.08 13.06 -13.30
N LYS A 114 -4.24 13.71 -13.20
CA LYS A 114 -4.72 14.67 -14.23
C LYS A 114 -3.80 15.87 -14.41
N CYS A 115 -3.08 16.27 -13.37
CA CYS A 115 -2.07 17.32 -13.42
C CYS A 115 -0.72 16.85 -13.99
N GLY A 116 -0.59 15.57 -14.36
CA GLY A 116 0.66 15.00 -14.88
C GLY A 116 1.76 14.81 -13.84
N LEU A 117 1.45 14.94 -12.54
CA LEU A 117 2.42 14.78 -11.46
C LEU A 117 2.64 13.33 -11.05
N LEU A 118 1.65 12.49 -11.33
CA LEU A 118 1.60 11.10 -10.93
C LEU A 118 1.13 10.22 -12.08
N ARG A 119 1.59 8.98 -12.04
CA ARG A 119 0.95 7.87 -12.74
C ARG A 119 0.85 6.67 -11.81
N HIS A 120 -0.11 5.79 -12.05
CA HIS A 120 -0.04 4.47 -11.44
C HIS A 120 1.25 3.80 -11.89
N ALA A 121 1.92 3.10 -10.98
CA ALA A 121 3.12 2.33 -11.32
C ALA A 121 2.83 1.21 -12.34
N PHE A 122 1.54 0.88 -12.49
CA PHE A 122 1.00 -0.40 -12.85
C PHE A 122 -0.37 -0.21 -13.54
N ILE A 123 -0.52 -0.33 -14.87
CA ILE A 123 -1.74 0.09 -15.65
C ILE A 123 -2.19 -0.98 -16.70
N GLY A 124 -2.46 -2.24 -16.31
CA GLY A 124 -2.34 -3.47 -17.17
C GLY A 124 -2.39 -3.44 -18.72
N ASP A 125 -1.54 -4.26 -19.38
CA ASP A 125 -1.93 -5.26 -20.42
C ASP A 125 -0.99 -6.50 -20.44
N ASN A 126 -0.99 -7.32 -19.37
CA ASN A 126 -0.45 -8.71 -19.26
C ASN A 126 0.95 -9.04 -19.85
N LEU A 127 1.74 -8.08 -20.31
CA LEU A 127 3.09 -8.28 -20.84
C LEU A 127 4.14 -7.90 -19.79
N ALA A 128 5.19 -8.72 -19.66
CA ALA A 128 6.29 -8.46 -18.74
C ALA A 128 7.06 -7.17 -19.06
N THR A 129 6.93 -6.67 -20.29
CA THR A 129 7.59 -5.48 -20.82
C THR A 129 6.70 -4.24 -20.82
N ASP A 130 5.43 -4.34 -20.42
CA ASP A 130 4.50 -3.23 -20.52
C ASP A 130 4.71 -2.23 -19.35
N PRO A 131 5.14 -0.98 -19.62
CA PRO A 131 5.28 0.07 -18.61
C PRO A 131 3.95 0.48 -17.94
N ARG A 132 2.85 -0.11 -18.42
CA ARG A 132 1.51 -0.09 -17.88
C ARG A 132 1.18 -1.45 -17.21
N GLY A 133 2.02 -2.13 -16.43
CA GLY A 133 1.64 -3.46 -15.86
C GLY A 133 1.02 -3.43 -14.45
N GLY A 134 -0.30 -3.68 -14.24
CA GLY A 134 -0.91 -3.56 -12.89
C GLY A 134 -1.91 -4.58 -12.34
N LEU A 135 -2.22 -5.59 -13.13
CA LEU A 135 -2.93 -6.77 -12.64
C LEU A 135 -1.88 -7.84 -12.32
N VAL A 136 -1.93 -8.39 -11.11
CA VAL A 136 -1.13 -9.56 -10.76
C VAL A 136 -2.05 -10.76 -10.64
N HIS A 137 -1.65 -11.85 -11.30
CA HIS A 137 -2.35 -13.12 -11.27
C HIS A 137 -1.99 -13.87 -9.99
N ASP A 138 -3.02 -14.24 -9.23
CA ASP A 138 -2.87 -15.23 -8.19
C ASP A 138 -2.84 -16.64 -8.79
N LYS A 139 -1.69 -17.30 -8.66
CA LYS A 139 -1.52 -18.68 -9.13
C LYS A 139 -2.38 -19.67 -8.34
N SER A 140 -2.85 -19.32 -7.15
CA SER A 140 -3.63 -20.21 -6.28
C SER A 140 -5.12 -20.24 -6.61
N ASP A 141 -5.71 -19.13 -7.04
CA ASP A 141 -7.15 -19.03 -7.35
C ASP A 141 -7.45 -18.50 -8.76
N GLY A 142 -6.42 -18.25 -9.58
CA GLY A 142 -6.54 -17.79 -10.96
C GLY A 142 -7.05 -16.35 -11.12
N GLN A 143 -7.38 -15.67 -10.02
CA GLN A 143 -7.99 -14.34 -10.07
C GLN A 143 -6.93 -13.25 -10.33
N LYS A 144 -7.29 -12.28 -11.17
CA LYS A 144 -6.49 -11.06 -11.38
C LYS A 144 -6.82 -10.05 -10.29
N ARG A 145 -5.81 -9.53 -9.60
CA ARG A 145 -5.99 -8.48 -8.59
C ARG A 145 -5.18 -7.24 -8.93
N ASN A 146 -5.78 -6.08 -8.69
CA ASN A 146 -5.17 -4.78 -8.92
C ASN A 146 -4.16 -4.46 -7.81
N LEU A 147 -2.92 -4.15 -8.19
CA LEU A 147 -1.91 -3.54 -7.30
C LEU A 147 -1.90 -2.01 -7.45
N ASN A 148 -3.05 -1.40 -7.74
CA ASN A 148 -3.19 0.00 -8.20
C ASN A 148 -2.92 1.08 -7.14
N ASN A 149 -2.43 0.71 -5.95
CA ASN A 149 -2.14 1.64 -4.87
C ASN A 149 -0.69 2.15 -4.88
N VAL A 150 0.13 1.69 -5.83
CA VAL A 150 1.50 2.20 -6.02
C VAL A 150 1.52 3.22 -7.14
N TYR A 151 2.15 4.36 -6.86
CA TYR A 151 2.24 5.48 -7.78
C TYR A 151 3.69 5.83 -8.04
N VAL A 152 3.97 6.30 -9.26
CA VAL A 152 5.28 6.79 -9.70
C VAL A 152 5.20 8.30 -9.89
N LEU A 153 6.18 9.02 -9.33
CA LEU A 153 6.36 10.45 -9.59
C LEU A 153 6.88 10.66 -11.02
N THR A 154 6.35 11.66 -11.70
CA THR A 154 6.87 12.11 -13.00
C THR A 154 8.06 13.06 -12.81
N ASP A 155 8.83 13.29 -13.87
CA ASP A 155 9.98 14.22 -13.82
C ASP A 155 9.53 15.66 -13.52
N ASP A 156 8.33 16.03 -13.98
CA ASP A 156 7.74 17.35 -13.72
C ASP A 156 7.35 17.56 -12.25
N PHE A 157 7.28 16.48 -11.45
CA PHE A 157 6.83 16.57 -10.07
C PHE A 157 7.63 17.59 -9.28
N GLY A 158 8.96 17.48 -9.29
CA GLY A 158 9.82 18.35 -8.50
C GLY A 158 9.73 19.81 -8.95
N THR A 159 9.61 20.06 -10.26
CA THR A 159 9.53 21.40 -10.84
C THR A 159 8.21 22.08 -10.52
N LEU A 160 7.09 21.37 -10.70
CA LEU A 160 5.75 21.93 -10.49
C LEU A 160 5.45 22.14 -9.00
N VAL A 161 5.97 21.26 -8.13
CA VAL A 161 5.70 21.27 -6.69
C VAL A 161 6.74 22.08 -5.91
N GLY A 162 8.02 21.94 -6.22
CA GLY A 162 9.15 22.53 -5.49
C GLY A 162 9.82 23.72 -6.19
N GLY A 163 9.42 24.05 -7.42
CA GLY A 163 10.02 25.08 -8.25
C GLY A 163 11.22 24.57 -9.06
N GLU A 164 11.67 25.36 -10.04
CA GLU A 164 12.63 24.93 -11.06
C GLU A 164 13.95 24.41 -10.48
N THR A 165 14.51 25.10 -9.49
CA THR A 165 15.80 24.72 -8.89
C THR A 165 15.71 23.39 -8.12
N ALA A 166 14.67 23.21 -7.29
CA ALA A 166 14.49 21.98 -6.54
C ALA A 166 14.11 20.81 -7.47
N GLY A 167 13.30 21.09 -8.49
CA GLY A 167 12.90 20.13 -9.52
C GLY A 167 14.09 19.58 -10.32
N LYS A 168 14.95 20.47 -10.83
CA LYS A 168 16.16 20.08 -11.56
C LYS A 168 17.07 19.16 -10.74
N LYS A 169 17.25 19.47 -9.44
CA LYS A 169 18.01 18.61 -8.53
C LYS A 169 17.35 17.23 -8.37
N LEU A 170 16.02 17.17 -8.18
CA LEU A 170 15.33 15.88 -8.08
C LEU A 170 15.47 15.05 -9.36
N CYS A 171 15.36 15.67 -10.54
CA CYS A 171 15.56 14.98 -11.81
C CYS A 171 16.99 14.43 -11.94
N GLN A 172 18.00 15.21 -11.54
CA GLN A 172 19.40 14.75 -11.54
C GLN A 172 19.60 13.53 -10.65
N GLU A 173 18.96 13.48 -9.49
CA GLU A 173 19.02 12.33 -8.58
C GLU A 173 18.30 11.11 -9.17
N PHE A 174 17.16 11.29 -9.84
CA PHE A 174 16.51 10.21 -10.57
C PHE A 174 17.39 9.65 -11.70
N GLU A 175 18.04 10.52 -12.48
CA GLU A 175 18.96 10.12 -13.54
C GLU A 175 20.22 9.43 -12.99
N ALA A 176 20.75 9.89 -11.85
CA ALA A 176 21.90 9.27 -11.20
C ALA A 176 21.57 7.86 -10.71
N GLU A 177 20.41 7.69 -10.08
CA GLU A 177 19.92 6.38 -9.62
C GLU A 177 19.61 5.44 -10.78
N ASP A 178 19.10 5.96 -11.91
CA ASP A 178 18.90 5.17 -13.11
C ASP A 178 20.23 4.66 -13.68
N LYS A 179 21.25 5.52 -13.75
CA LYS A 179 22.59 5.14 -14.22
C LYS A 179 23.23 4.11 -13.30
N LEU A 180 23.17 4.32 -11.99
CA LEU A 180 23.70 3.39 -10.99
C LEU A 180 23.01 2.03 -11.11
N ALA A 181 21.67 2.01 -11.18
CA ALA A 181 20.90 0.78 -11.31
C ALA A 181 21.23 0.00 -12.59
N ILE A 182 21.49 0.69 -13.71
CA ILE A 182 21.91 0.05 -14.96
C ILE A 182 23.31 -0.55 -14.79
N GLN A 183 24.25 0.17 -14.16
CA GLN A 183 25.61 -0.31 -13.90
C GLN A 183 25.64 -1.53 -12.97
N GLU A 184 24.77 -1.54 -11.95
CA GLU A 184 24.63 -2.65 -11.00
C GLU A 184 23.81 -3.84 -11.54
N GLY A 185 23.33 -3.77 -12.79
CA GLY A 185 22.56 -4.84 -13.43
C GLY A 185 21.11 -4.96 -12.95
N ALA A 186 20.60 -3.99 -12.19
CA ALA A 186 19.18 -3.91 -11.80
C ALA A 186 18.26 -3.51 -12.97
N GLY A 187 18.84 -3.05 -14.09
CA GLY A 187 18.12 -2.78 -15.34
C GLY A 187 17.38 -1.45 -15.34
N SER A 188 16.50 -1.28 -16.34
CA SER A 188 15.72 -0.06 -16.55
C SER A 188 14.64 0.15 -15.48
N LEU A 189 14.10 1.36 -15.37
CA LEU A 189 13.00 1.67 -14.44
C LEU A 189 11.79 0.70 -14.59
N PRO A 190 11.32 0.35 -15.81
CA PRO A 190 10.31 -0.70 -15.97
C PRO A 190 10.70 -2.06 -15.36
N ALA A 191 11.96 -2.49 -15.52
CA ALA A 191 12.44 -3.75 -14.93
C ALA A 191 12.40 -3.69 -13.40
N ARG A 192 12.84 -2.58 -12.80
CA ARG A 192 12.80 -2.38 -11.35
C ARG A 192 11.37 -2.31 -10.80
N LEU A 193 10.46 -1.66 -11.53
CA LEU A 193 9.03 -1.66 -11.21
C LEU A 193 8.41 -3.06 -11.30
N ALA A 194 8.83 -3.88 -12.27
CA ALA A 194 8.38 -5.27 -12.37
C ALA A 194 8.86 -6.14 -11.20
N ILE A 195 10.12 -5.96 -10.76
CA ILE A 195 10.64 -6.62 -9.56
C ILE A 195 9.83 -6.18 -8.33
N LEU A 196 9.65 -4.87 -8.15
CA LEU A 196 8.86 -4.32 -7.05
C LEU A 196 7.43 -4.88 -7.01
N ARG A 197 6.77 -4.96 -8.17
CA ARG A 197 5.43 -5.55 -8.32
C ARG A 197 5.40 -6.99 -7.80
N ASN A 198 6.36 -7.81 -8.22
CA ASN A 198 6.43 -9.22 -7.84
C ASN A 198 6.67 -9.37 -6.33
N THR A 199 7.58 -8.58 -5.75
CA THR A 199 7.84 -8.59 -4.30
C THR A 199 6.62 -8.15 -3.49
N LEU A 200 5.90 -7.11 -3.91
CA LEU A 200 4.68 -6.67 -3.25
C LEU A 200 3.57 -7.72 -3.33
N TRP A 201 3.50 -8.43 -4.46
CA TRP A 201 2.56 -9.52 -4.65
C TRP A 201 2.86 -10.70 -3.72
N GLU A 202 4.10 -11.16 -3.69
CA GLU A 202 4.56 -12.24 -2.81
C GLU A 202 4.26 -11.90 -1.35
N GLY A 203 4.62 -10.71 -0.88
CA GLY A 203 4.28 -10.27 0.48
C GLY A 203 2.79 -10.10 0.74
N THR A 204 1.96 -9.93 -0.30
CA THR A 204 0.49 -9.93 -0.18
C THR A 204 -0.03 -11.36 -0.04
N ILE A 205 0.50 -12.31 -0.81
CA ILE A 205 0.20 -13.74 -0.70
C ILE A 205 0.65 -14.27 0.66
N GLU A 206 1.83 -13.95 1.14
CA GLU A 206 2.31 -14.33 2.47
C GLU A 206 1.39 -13.81 3.57
N ARG A 207 1.04 -12.51 3.55
CA ARG A 207 0.09 -11.94 4.52
C ARG A 207 -1.28 -12.58 4.43
N ARG A 208 -1.75 -12.90 3.21
CA ARG A 208 -3.03 -13.60 3.02
C ARG A 208 -2.96 -15.03 3.54
N ASN A 209 -1.89 -15.76 3.27
CA ASN A 209 -1.66 -17.11 3.76
C ASN A 209 -1.53 -17.13 5.28
N GLN A 210 -0.84 -16.14 5.85
CA GLN A 210 -0.82 -15.90 7.29
C GLN A 210 -2.21 -15.55 7.81
N ALA A 211 -3.01 -14.74 7.13
CA ALA A 211 -4.37 -14.41 7.52
C ALA A 211 -5.38 -15.55 7.30
N ILE A 212 -5.11 -16.49 6.39
CA ILE A 212 -5.89 -17.73 6.18
C ILE A 212 -5.46 -18.81 7.17
N GLY A 213 -4.17 -18.86 7.51
CA GLY A 213 -3.65 -19.66 8.62
C GLY A 213 -4.16 -19.13 9.96
N ALA A 214 -4.20 -17.80 10.11
CA ALA A 214 -4.67 -17.07 11.27
C ALA A 214 -6.15 -16.70 11.22
N SER A 215 -6.89 -17.04 10.15
CA SER A 215 -8.35 -16.92 10.15
C SER A 215 -8.77 -17.85 11.27
N SER A 216 -9.16 -17.24 12.38
CA SER A 216 -9.19 -17.93 13.66
C SER A 216 -9.97 -19.22 13.49
N THR A 217 -9.51 -20.31 14.11
CA THR A 217 -10.28 -21.56 14.17
C THR A 217 -11.74 -21.27 14.54
N ARG A 218 -11.97 -20.22 15.34
CA ARG A 218 -13.28 -19.61 15.63
C ARG A 218 -14.09 -19.25 14.38
N GLN A 219 -13.54 -18.44 13.48
CA GLN A 219 -14.24 -18.00 12.26
C GLN A 219 -14.57 -19.19 11.34
N LYS A 220 -13.65 -20.15 11.17
CA LYS A 220 -13.89 -21.37 10.38
C LYS A 220 -14.95 -22.28 11.01
N VAL A 221 -14.96 -22.39 12.35
CA VAL A 221 -15.96 -23.15 13.12
C VAL A 221 -17.33 -22.48 13.05
N GLN A 222 -17.41 -21.15 13.14
CA GLN A 222 -18.67 -20.39 13.07
C GLN A 222 -19.31 -20.39 11.68
N GLN A 223 -18.53 -20.55 10.61
CA GLN A 223 -19.02 -20.58 9.22
C GLN A 223 -19.37 -21.99 8.73
N THR A 224 -19.13 -23.02 9.53
CA THR A 224 -19.37 -24.42 9.14
C THR A 224 -20.68 -24.91 9.77
N ASN A 225 -21.58 -25.44 8.95
CA ASN A 225 -22.85 -26.03 9.43
C ASN A 225 -22.74 -27.51 9.81
N ASP A 226 -21.63 -28.15 9.43
CA ASP A 226 -21.34 -29.55 9.72
C ASP A 226 -20.47 -29.69 10.97
N ARG A 227 -21.03 -30.33 12.00
CA ARG A 227 -20.36 -30.58 13.27
C ARG A 227 -19.09 -31.43 13.12
N SER A 228 -19.10 -32.43 12.24
CA SER A 228 -17.94 -33.30 12.03
C SER A 228 -16.76 -32.51 11.47
N ARG A 229 -17.04 -31.68 10.46
CA ARG A 229 -16.07 -30.78 9.87
C ARG A 229 -15.59 -29.70 10.85
N ALA A 230 -16.47 -29.12 11.67
CA ALA A 230 -16.09 -28.17 12.70
C ALA A 230 -15.21 -28.81 13.79
N LEU A 231 -15.52 -30.04 14.22
CA LEU A 231 -14.72 -30.79 15.19
C LEU A 231 -13.33 -31.12 14.62
N SER A 232 -13.23 -31.51 13.35
CA SER A 232 -11.94 -31.79 12.70
C SER A 232 -10.99 -30.58 12.70
N LEU A 233 -11.54 -29.36 12.56
CA LEU A 233 -10.77 -28.11 12.61
C LEU A 233 -10.23 -27.82 14.02
N VAL A 234 -11.00 -28.17 15.05
CA VAL A 234 -10.58 -28.02 16.46
C VAL A 234 -9.52 -29.06 16.81
N VAL A 235 -9.74 -30.32 16.43
CA VAL A 235 -8.79 -31.42 16.64
C VAL A 235 -7.47 -31.14 15.94
N LYS A 236 -7.50 -30.70 14.68
CA LYS A 236 -6.29 -30.31 13.95
C LYS A 236 -5.50 -29.24 14.69
N LYS A 237 -6.19 -28.21 15.21
CA LYS A 237 -5.53 -27.17 16.00
C LYS A 237 -4.93 -27.70 17.31
N MET A 238 -5.63 -28.61 17.98
CA MET A 238 -5.12 -29.22 19.22
C MET A 238 -3.89 -30.08 18.97
N ASN A 239 -3.82 -30.78 17.84
CA ASN A 239 -2.62 -31.51 17.41
C ASN A 239 -1.48 -30.54 17.05
N ASP A 240 -1.78 -29.44 16.36
CA ASP A 240 -0.79 -28.40 16.06
C ASP A 240 -0.23 -27.74 17.34
N GLU A 241 -0.99 -27.77 18.45
CA GLU A 241 -0.59 -27.32 19.80
C GLU A 241 0.11 -28.43 20.64
N GLY A 242 0.24 -29.65 20.10
CA GLY A 242 0.89 -30.79 20.76
C GLY A 242 0.08 -31.44 21.90
N LEU A 243 -1.23 -31.18 21.96
CA LEU A 243 -2.09 -31.65 23.05
C LEU A 243 -2.37 -33.16 23.01
N ASP A 244 -2.14 -33.79 21.86
CA ASP A 244 -2.26 -35.24 21.65
C ASP A 244 -1.18 -36.03 22.42
N SER A 245 -0.04 -35.39 22.68
CA SER A 245 1.07 -35.96 23.45
C SER A 245 0.97 -35.71 24.96
N THR A 246 0.07 -34.81 25.39
CA THR A 246 -0.03 -34.34 26.79
C THR A 246 -1.33 -34.72 27.49
N LEU A 247 -2.41 -34.95 26.75
CA LEU A 247 -3.71 -35.34 27.30
C LEU A 247 -3.98 -36.82 27.07
N SER A 248 -4.65 -37.47 28.02
CA SER A 248 -5.23 -38.80 27.75
C SER A 248 -6.33 -38.70 26.69
N GLN A 249 -6.65 -39.82 26.04
CA GLN A 249 -7.65 -39.84 24.95
C GLN A 249 -9.01 -39.26 25.38
N GLN A 250 -9.46 -39.58 26.60
CA GLN A 250 -10.73 -39.05 27.14
C GLN A 250 -10.66 -37.54 27.42
N GLU A 251 -9.53 -37.03 27.92
CA GLU A 251 -9.33 -35.60 28.17
C GLU A 251 -9.20 -34.79 26.87
N PHE A 252 -8.57 -35.39 25.86
CA PHE A 252 -8.44 -34.80 24.53
C PHE A 252 -9.82 -34.63 23.88
N GLU A 253 -10.67 -35.66 23.91
CA GLU A 253 -12.03 -35.61 23.38
C GLU A 253 -12.93 -34.60 24.12
N LEU A 254 -12.81 -34.53 25.44
CA LEU A 254 -13.55 -33.56 26.25
C LEU A 254 -13.10 -32.12 25.95
N THR A 255 -11.80 -31.91 25.80
CA THR A 255 -11.19 -30.61 25.48
C THR A 255 -11.57 -30.15 24.08
N ALA A 256 -11.61 -31.05 23.10
CA ALA A 256 -12.05 -30.76 21.73
C ALA A 256 -13.52 -30.30 21.70
N ASN A 257 -14.42 -31.00 22.39
CA ASN A 257 -15.83 -30.62 22.48
C ASN A 257 -16.05 -29.29 23.22
N THR A 258 -15.26 -29.04 24.27
CA THR A 258 -15.32 -27.79 25.04
C THR A 258 -14.85 -26.59 24.21
N ARG A 259 -13.72 -26.75 23.50
CA ARG A 259 -13.22 -25.74 22.56
C ARG A 259 -14.19 -25.50 21.40
N LEU A 260 -14.82 -26.54 20.85
CA LEU A 260 -15.82 -26.40 19.79
C LEU A 260 -16.99 -25.51 20.22
N LYS A 261 -17.50 -25.68 21.44
CA LYS A 261 -18.55 -24.82 22.03
C LYS A 261 -18.06 -23.40 22.27
N HIS A 262 -16.87 -23.21 22.85
CA HIS A 262 -16.29 -21.87 23.07
C HIS A 262 -16.01 -21.09 21.79
N LEU A 263 -15.70 -21.81 20.70
CA LEU A 263 -15.51 -21.22 19.39
C LEU A 263 -16.85 -20.86 18.71
N GLY A 264 -17.99 -21.14 19.34
CA GLY A 264 -19.31 -20.66 18.93
C GLY A 264 -19.96 -21.46 17.81
N PHE A 265 -19.67 -22.78 17.72
CA PHE A 265 -20.40 -23.65 16.81
C PHE A 265 -21.88 -23.72 17.22
N SER A 266 -22.79 -23.25 16.35
CA SER A 266 -24.23 -23.44 16.49
C SER A 266 -24.75 -24.26 15.31
N PRO A 267 -25.59 -25.30 15.53
CA PRO A 267 -26.24 -26.04 14.44
C PRO A 267 -27.22 -25.21 13.60
N THR A 268 -27.39 -23.92 13.89
CA THR A 268 -28.38 -23.02 13.28
C THR A 268 -27.70 -21.89 12.51
N ALA A 269 -27.14 -22.17 11.35
CA ALA A 269 -27.09 -21.17 10.30
C ALA A 269 -27.94 -21.68 9.15
N SER A 270 -29.11 -21.06 8.97
CA SER A 270 -29.96 -21.30 7.81
C SER A 270 -29.10 -21.25 6.53
N PRO A 271 -29.40 -22.09 5.52
CA PRO A 271 -28.73 -21.96 4.23
C PRO A 271 -28.89 -20.52 3.72
N PRO A 272 -27.91 -19.97 2.99
CA PRO A 272 -28.08 -18.68 2.34
C PRO A 272 -29.35 -18.73 1.49
N GLU A 273 -30.20 -17.70 1.61
CA GLU A 273 -31.38 -17.57 0.76
C GLU A 273 -30.98 -17.81 -0.71
N PRO A 274 -31.74 -18.64 -1.46
CA PRO A 274 -31.48 -18.77 -2.88
C PRO A 274 -31.67 -17.39 -3.51
N LEU A 275 -30.68 -16.97 -4.30
CA LEU A 275 -30.77 -15.77 -5.13
C LEU A 275 -32.10 -15.86 -5.92
N ALA A 276 -32.99 -14.90 -5.66
CA ALA A 276 -34.23 -14.76 -6.40
C ALA A 276 -33.90 -14.66 -7.90
N ALA A 277 -34.63 -15.45 -8.69
CA ALA A 277 -34.50 -15.60 -10.14
C ALA A 277 -34.79 -14.29 -10.90
#